data_AF-A0A527YSE5-F1
#
_entry.id   AF-A0A527YSE5-F1
#
_cell.length_a   1.000
_cell.length_b   1.000
_cell.length_c   1.000
_cell.angle_alpha   90.00
_cell.angle_beta   90.00
_cell.angle_gamma   90.00
#
_symmetry.space_group_name_H-M   'P 1'
#
loop_
_entity.id
_entity.type
_entity.pdbx_description
1 polymer ?
#
loop_
_entity_poly.entity_id
_entity_poly.type
_entity_poly.pdbx_seq_one_letter_code
_entity_poly.pdbx_strand_id
1 'polypeptide(L)' 'YVLDRLDLVLLMTVNPGFGGQAFIPAVVDKVRRVKALIGNRPIDIEIDGGVTPETAPLVTAAGANVLVAGSAIF' A
#
# COMPACT_ATOMS: atom_id res chain seq x y z
N TYR A 1 2.60 -5.59 21.40
CA TYR A 1 2.65 -4.94 20.07
C TYR A 1 3.81 -5.52 19.28
N VAL A 2 3.73 -5.53 17.94
CA VAL A 2 4.71 -6.21 17.06
C VAL A 2 5.43 -5.29 16.07
N LEU A 3 5.12 -3.98 16.05
CA LEU A 3 5.67 -3.05 15.06
C LEU A 3 7.20 -3.03 15.02
N ASP A 4 7.86 -3.12 16.17
CA ASP A 4 9.33 -3.11 16.27
C ASP A 4 9.98 -4.43 15.79
N ARG A 5 9.19 -5.36 15.24
CA ARG A 5 9.63 -6.63 14.65
C ARG A 5 9.29 -6.73 13.15
N LEU A 6 8.72 -5.68 12.56
CA LEU A 6 8.33 -5.66 11.16
C LEU A 6 9.33 -4.82 10.38
N ASP A 7 9.73 -5.30 9.21
CA ASP A 7 10.46 -4.51 8.21
C ASP A 7 9.50 -3.88 7.19
N LEU A 8 8.30 -4.44 7.04
CA LEU A 8 7.31 -4.08 6.02
C LEU A 8 5.88 -4.22 6.55
N VAL A 9 4.99 -3.31 6.16
CA VAL A 9 3.54 -3.44 6.29
C VAL A 9 2.92 -3.39 4.89
N LEU A 10 2.31 -4.51 4.48
CA LEU A 10 1.57 -4.63 3.22
C LEU A 10 0.10 -4.22 3.41
N LEU A 11 -0.38 -3.35 2.54
CA LEU A 11 -1.79 -2.96 2.45
C LEU A 11 -2.35 -3.33 1.08
N MET A 12 -3.32 -4.24 1.08
CA MET A 12 -4.07 -4.60 -0.11
C MET A 12 -5.02 -3.45 -0.49
N THR A 13 -4.91 -2.93 -1.72
CA THR A 13 -5.82 -1.93 -2.30
C THR A 13 -6.93 -2.56 -3.14
N VAL A 14 -7.06 -3.88 -3.07
CA VAL A 14 -8.13 -4.70 -3.65
C VAL A 14 -8.51 -5.80 -2.65
N ASN A 15 -9.58 -6.55 -2.89
CA ASN A 15 -9.80 -7.78 -2.13
C ASN A 15 -8.82 -8.86 -2.58
N PRO A 16 -8.25 -9.68 -1.68
CA PRO A 16 -7.31 -10.73 -2.07
C PRO A 16 -8.01 -11.82 -2.91
N GLY A 17 -7.25 -12.47 -3.80
CA GLY A 17 -7.71 -13.62 -4.58
C GLY A 17 -7.26 -13.58 -6.03
N PHE A 18 -7.74 -12.59 -6.79
CA PHE A 18 -7.52 -12.53 -8.25
C PHE A 18 -7.06 -11.15 -8.72
N GLY A 19 -6.36 -11.10 -9.86
CA GLY A 19 -5.95 -9.86 -10.53
C GLY A 19 -7.12 -9.14 -11.22
N GLY A 20 -6.91 -7.87 -11.59
CA GLY A 20 -7.90 -7.07 -12.34
C GLY A 20 -9.05 -6.50 -11.52
N GLN A 21 -9.00 -6.65 -10.19
CA GLN A 21 -10.02 -6.08 -9.30
C GLN A 21 -9.88 -4.55 -9.21
N ALA A 22 -11.02 -3.89 -8.97
CA ALA A 22 -11.07 -2.45 -8.82
C ALA A 22 -10.34 -1.98 -7.56
N PHE A 23 -9.58 -0.89 -7.70
CA PHE A 23 -8.94 -0.20 -6.60
C PHE A 23 -9.96 0.24 -5.55
N ILE A 24 -9.63 0.07 -4.26
CA ILE A 24 -10.45 0.44 -3.11
C ILE A 24 -9.92 1.76 -2.53
N PRO A 25 -10.55 2.93 -2.82
CA PRO A 25 -10.01 4.23 -2.42
C PRO A 25 -9.90 4.43 -0.91
N ALA A 26 -10.77 3.78 -0.14
CA ALA A 26 -10.77 3.84 1.32
C ALA A 26 -9.45 3.33 1.94
N VAL A 27 -8.65 2.54 1.20
CA VAL A 27 -7.35 2.07 1.68
C VAL A 27 -6.32 3.20 1.74
N VAL A 28 -6.47 4.28 0.95
CA VAL A 28 -5.57 5.44 1.01
C VAL A 28 -5.54 6.07 2.41
N ASP A 29 -6.69 6.17 3.08
CA ASP A 29 -6.73 6.64 4.47
C ASP A 29 -6.11 5.65 5.46
N LYS A 30 -6.18 4.35 5.16
CA LYS A 30 -5.49 3.31 5.92
C LYS A 30 -3.97 3.47 5.80
N VAL A 31 -3.45 3.79 4.62
CA VAL A 31 -2.02 4.10 4.40
C VAL A 31 -1.59 5.27 5.29
N ARG A 32 -2.35 6.37 5.31
CA ARG A 32 -2.04 7.54 6.17
C ARG A 32 -1.98 7.16 7.65
N ARG A 33 -2.96 6.38 8.12
CA ARG A 33 -3.02 5.91 9.51
C ARG A 33 -1.85 5.00 9.87
N VAL A 34 -1.48 4.10 8.97
CA VAL A 34 -0.31 3.23 9.14
C VAL A 34 0.98 4.05 9.16
N LYS A 35 1.13 5.03 8.26
CA LYS A 35 2.29 5.94 8.25
C LYS A 35 2.41 6.71 9.56
N ALA A 36 1.32 7.24 10.10
CA ALA A 36 1.29 7.90 11.40
C ALA A 36 1.67 6.95 12.56
N LEU A 37 1.19 5.70 12.51
CA LEU A 37 1.50 4.68 13.51
C LEU A 37 2.97 4.25 13.49
N ILE A 38 3.55 4.10 12.29
CA ILE A 38 4.95 3.74 12.05
C ILE A 38 5.88 4.89 12.49
N GLY A 39 5.53 6.14 12.18
CA GLY A 39 6.37 7.30 12.46
C GLY A 39 7.67 7.27 11.64
N ASN A 40 8.80 7.37 12.35
CA ASN A 40 10.15 7.37 11.75
C ASN A 40 10.85 6.01 11.79
N ARG A 41 10.15 4.94 12.21
CA ARG A 41 10.74 3.59 12.20
C ARG A 41 11.09 3.19 10.76
N PRO A 42 12.15 2.38 10.57
CA PRO A 42 12.55 1.90 9.25
C PRO A 42 11.64 0.74 8.80
N ILE A 43 10.34 1.04 8.64
CA ILE A 43 9.32 0.08 8.22
C ILE A 43 8.75 0.58 6.90
N ASP A 44 8.85 -0.25 5.87
CA ASP A 44 8.31 0.05 4.56
C ASP A 44 6.79 -0.13 4.54
N ILE A 45 6.11 0.66 3.72
CA ILE A 45 4.67 0.53 3.47
C ILE A 45 4.50 0.13 2.01
N GLU A 46 4.06 -1.12 1.82
CA GLU A 46 3.81 -1.70 0.50
C GLU A 46 2.33 -1.64 0.14
N ILE A 47 2.07 -1.38 -1.15
CA ILE A 47 0.75 -1.44 -1.74
C ILE A 47 0.69 -2.59 -2.73
N ASP A 48 -0.26 -3.50 -2.50
CA ASP A 48 -0.52 -4.64 -3.35
C ASP A 48 -1.93 -4.58 -3.96
N GLY A 49 -1.97 -4.64 -5.30
CA GLY A 49 -3.18 -4.73 -6.11
C GLY A 49 -3.70 -3.40 -6.68
N GLY A 50 -3.89 -3.34 -7.99
CA GLY A 50 -4.48 -2.16 -8.65
C GLY A 50 -3.57 -0.93 -8.70
N VAL A 51 -2.24 -1.13 -8.64
CA VAL A 51 -1.24 -0.08 -8.85
C VAL A 51 -1.15 0.24 -10.35
N THR A 52 -1.48 1.47 -10.72
CA THR A 52 -1.42 2.03 -12.08
C THR A 52 -0.88 3.47 -12.02
N PRO A 53 -0.58 4.12 -13.15
CA PRO A 53 -0.19 5.54 -13.16
C PRO A 53 -1.20 6.48 -12.48
N GLU A 54 -2.49 6.11 -12.45
CA GLU A 54 -3.55 6.89 -11.81
C GLU A 54 -3.62 6.66 -10.30
N THR A 55 -3.38 5.42 -9.83
CA THR A 55 -3.53 5.07 -8.40
C THR A 55 -2.23 5.20 -7.61
N ALA A 56 -1.07 5.00 -8.23
CA ALA A 56 0.24 5.11 -7.58
C ALA A 56 0.48 6.48 -6.91
N PRO A 57 0.13 7.63 -7.53
CA PRO A 57 0.27 8.93 -6.87
C PRO A 57 -0.58 9.06 -5.61
N LEU A 58 -1.75 8.43 -5.56
CA LEU A 58 -2.66 8.51 -4.41
C LEU A 58 -2.08 7.86 -3.17
N VAL A 59 -1.50 6.67 -3.34
CA VAL A 59 -0.94 5.88 -2.24
C VAL A 59 0.46 6.36 -1.83
N THR A 60 1.27 6.82 -2.77
CA THR A 60 2.59 7.42 -2.45
C THR A 60 2.43 8.73 -1.70
N ALA A 61 1.49 9.60 -2.10
CA ALA A 61 1.15 10.81 -1.35
C ALA A 61 0.59 10.51 0.06
N ALA A 62 0.02 9.32 0.27
CA ALA A 62 -0.45 8.87 1.58
C ALA A 62 0.66 8.29 2.47
N GLY A 63 1.84 8.01 1.91
CA GLY A 63 3.02 7.54 2.64
C GLY A 63 3.54 6.16 2.25
N ALA A 64 2.98 5.52 1.22
CA ALA A 64 3.53 4.29 0.67
C ALA A 64 4.86 4.55 -0.07
N ASN A 65 5.79 3.61 0.02
CA ASN A 65 7.10 3.70 -0.63
C ASN A 65 7.49 2.42 -1.41
N VAL A 66 6.72 1.34 -1.28
CA VAL A 66 6.87 0.13 -2.10
C VAL A 66 5.56 -0.12 -2.84
N LEU A 67 5.63 -0.36 -4.14
CA LEU A 67 4.46 -0.54 -5.00
C LEU A 67 4.60 -1.84 -5.80
N VAL A 68 3.67 -2.77 -5.65
CA VAL A 68 3.66 -4.02 -6.40
C VAL A 68 3.04 -3.79 -7.77
N ALA A 69 3.87 -3.87 -8.81
CA ALA A 69 3.41 -3.86 -10.19
C ALA A 69 2.84 -5.25 -10.56
N GLY A 70 1.53 -5.31 -10.81
CA GLY A 70 0.86 -6.51 -11.31
C GLY A 70 0.73 -6.51 -12.84
N SER A 71 -0.47 -6.73 -13.35
CA SER A 71 -0.79 -6.66 -14.78
C SER A 71 -0.61 -5.29 -15.43
N ALA A 72 -0.24 -4.24 -14.68
CA ALA A 72 -0.05 -2.90 -15.24
C ALA A 72 1.23 -2.79 -16.10
N ILE A 73 2.14 -3.77 -16.02
CA ILE A 73 3.42 -3.79 -16.74
C ILE A 73 3.51 -4.94 -17.77
N PHE A 74 2.44 -5.71 -17.98
CA PHE A 74 2.33 -6.82 -18.94
C PHE A 74 1.11 -6.61 -19.84
#